data_AF-A0A931THV0-F1
#
_entry.id   AF-A0A931THV0-F1
#
_cell.length_a   1.000
_cell.length_b   1.000
_cell.length_c   1.000
_cell.angle_alpha   90.00
_cell.angle_beta   90.00
_cell.angle_gamma   90.00
#
_symmetry.space_group_name_H-M   'P 1'
#
loop_
_entity.id
_entity.type
_entity.pdbx_description
1 polymer ?
#
loop_
_entity_poly.entity_id
_entity_poly.type
_entity_poly.pdbx_seq_one_letter_code
_entity_poly.pdbx_strand_id
1 'polypeptide(L)'
;MGRFEPNLDRFVGPAAFRHRTDELVPKITHVVPAYVEPAVLPAIALHRTLGAARKAARLRYLTAYWRAQAAAVLPDARFYTSAAPEASVGLCTIEVPGVDADGLQRRLRTRHGVLVQSMAGNARAPEIRGIRVTPNVFTSLRELDRFVVALTACLSSRRTHRICHSRMSASTSSCASSA
;
A
#
# COMPACT_ATOMS: atom_id res chain seq x y z
N MET A 1 -1.99 -43.00 -1.09
CA MET A 1 -1.98 -41.52 -1.07
C MET A 1 -3.41 -41.02 -0.90
N GLY A 2 -3.84 -40.82 0.34
CA GLY A 2 -5.21 -40.40 0.66
C GLY A 2 -5.40 -38.91 0.40
N ARG A 3 -6.42 -38.56 -0.37
CA ARG A 3 -6.84 -37.16 -0.61
C ARG A 3 -7.40 -36.60 0.70
N PHE A 4 -6.81 -35.51 1.18
CA PHE A 4 -7.35 -34.76 2.30
C PHE A 4 -8.46 -33.85 1.76
N GLU A 5 -9.69 -34.34 1.76
CA GLU A 5 -10.89 -33.52 1.53
C GLU A 5 -11.27 -32.85 2.86
N PRO A 6 -11.14 -31.52 3.01
CA PRO A 6 -11.58 -30.84 4.22
C PRO A 6 -13.10 -30.82 4.23
N ASN A 7 -13.70 -31.68 5.07
CA ASN A 7 -15.15 -31.70 5.28
C ASN A 7 -15.60 -30.41 6.00
N LEU A 8 -15.95 -29.40 5.19
CA LEU A 8 -16.40 -28.07 5.60
C LEU A 8 -17.82 -28.07 6.19
N ASP A 9 -18.60 -29.13 6.01
CA ASP A 9 -19.97 -29.21 6.58
C ASP A 9 -19.95 -29.25 8.10
N ARG A 10 -18.81 -29.65 8.70
CA ARG A 10 -18.59 -29.58 10.15
C ARG A 10 -18.45 -28.15 10.68
N PHE A 11 -18.15 -27.18 9.81
CA PHE A 11 -17.96 -25.77 10.16
C PHE A 11 -19.09 -24.85 9.65
N VAL A 12 -19.94 -25.33 8.75
CA VAL A 12 -20.93 -24.49 8.02
C VAL A 12 -22.39 -24.95 8.27
N GLY A 13 -22.62 -25.85 9.24
CA GLY A 13 -23.96 -26.24 9.64
C GLY A 13 -24.65 -25.19 10.53
N PRO A 14 -25.92 -24.80 10.28
CA PRO A 14 -26.65 -23.84 11.11
C PRO A 14 -26.84 -24.29 12.58
N ALA A 15 -26.74 -25.59 12.85
CA ALA A 15 -26.80 -26.15 14.20
C ALA A 15 -25.46 -26.06 14.96
N ALA A 16 -24.31 -26.09 14.28
CA ALA A 16 -23.00 -26.07 14.91
C ALA A 16 -22.60 -24.68 15.44
N PHE A 17 -23.15 -23.62 14.82
CA PHE A 17 -22.97 -22.24 15.29
C PHE A 17 -23.74 -21.96 16.58
N ARG A 18 -24.90 -22.62 16.77
CA ARG A 18 -25.82 -22.33 17.88
C ARG A 18 -25.43 -22.96 19.22
N HIS A 19 -24.69 -24.07 19.22
CA HIS A 19 -24.38 -24.81 20.45
C HIS A 19 -23.06 -24.43 21.12
N ARG A 20 -22.15 -23.69 20.45
CA ARG A 20 -20.87 -23.27 21.06
C ARG A 20 -20.91 -21.84 21.63
N THR A 21 -22.04 -21.14 21.49
CA THR A 21 -22.19 -19.78 22.01
C THR A 21 -22.57 -19.78 23.50
N ASP A 22 -23.40 -20.70 23.98
CA ASP A 22 -23.96 -20.58 25.34
C ASP A 22 -22.95 -20.75 26.49
N GLU A 23 -21.90 -21.56 26.34
CA GLU A 23 -20.91 -21.78 27.41
C GLU A 23 -19.77 -20.74 27.47
N LEU A 24 -19.56 -19.95 26.42
CA LEU A 24 -18.43 -19.01 26.30
C LEU A 24 -18.83 -17.52 26.27
N VAL A 25 -20.13 -17.23 26.11
CA VAL A 25 -20.67 -15.86 25.99
C VAL A 25 -20.38 -14.93 27.19
N PRO A 26 -20.24 -15.36 28.46
CA PRO A 26 -20.01 -14.39 29.55
C PRO A 26 -18.59 -13.84 29.63
N LYS A 27 -17.59 -14.44 28.96
CA LYS A 27 -16.15 -14.09 29.16
C LYS A 27 -15.46 -13.50 27.92
N ILE A 28 -16.11 -13.50 26.76
CA ILE A 28 -15.60 -12.88 25.53
C ILE A 28 -16.67 -11.94 24.99
N THR A 29 -17.05 -10.92 25.75
CA THR A 29 -17.79 -9.78 25.18
C THR A 29 -16.82 -8.85 24.47
N HIS A 30 -16.13 -9.39 23.46
CA HIS A 30 -15.67 -8.57 22.35
C HIS A 30 -16.97 -8.15 21.65
N VAL A 31 -17.35 -6.88 21.79
CA VAL A 31 -18.52 -6.30 21.13
C VAL A 31 -18.24 -6.31 19.63
N VAL A 32 -18.45 -7.45 18.97
CA VAL A 32 -18.38 -7.53 17.52
C VAL A 32 -19.64 -6.84 17.02
N PRO A 33 -19.55 -5.77 16.23
CA PRO A 33 -20.73 -5.10 15.72
C PRO A 33 -21.60 -6.11 14.97
N ALA A 34 -22.92 -6.04 15.17
CA ALA A 34 -23.88 -7.04 14.67
C ALA A 34 -23.83 -7.29 13.14
N TYR A 35 -23.18 -6.40 12.38
CA TYR A 35 -23.00 -6.52 10.93
C TYR A 35 -21.76 -7.32 10.50
N VAL A 36 -20.78 -7.60 11.37
CA VAL A 36 -19.53 -8.27 10.98
C VAL A 36 -19.77 -9.75 10.67
N GLU A 37 -20.53 -10.43 11.53
CA GLU A 37 -20.87 -11.85 11.35
C GLU A 37 -21.65 -12.13 10.06
N PRO A 38 -22.74 -11.40 9.73
CA PRO A 38 -23.47 -11.66 8.49
C PRO A 38 -22.69 -11.26 7.23
N ALA A 39 -21.65 -10.42 7.33
CA ALA A 39 -20.85 -9.99 6.19
C ALA A 39 -19.84 -11.06 5.69
N VAL A 40 -19.53 -12.07 6.51
CA VAL A 40 -18.54 -13.11 6.16
C VAL A 40 -19.00 -13.95 4.98
N LEU A 41 -20.25 -14.42 4.98
CA LEU A 41 -20.77 -15.28 3.90
C LEU A 41 -20.81 -14.56 2.54
N PRO A 42 -21.34 -13.32 2.42
CA PRO A 42 -21.24 -12.53 1.19
C PRO A 42 -19.79 -12.29 0.74
N ALA A 43 -18.86 -12.04 1.66
CA ALA A 43 -17.45 -11.83 1.32
C ALA A 43 -16.81 -13.09 0.71
N ILE A 44 -17.11 -14.27 1.27
CA ILE A 44 -16.65 -15.56 0.72
C ILE A 44 -17.27 -15.80 -0.65
N ALA A 45 -18.58 -15.54 -0.81
CA ALA A 45 -19.27 -15.67 -2.09
C ALA A 45 -18.62 -14.76 -3.16
N LEU A 46 -18.38 -13.49 -2.85
CA LEU A 46 -17.68 -12.55 -3.74
C LEU A 46 -16.29 -13.06 -4.12
N HIS A 47 -15.51 -13.55 -3.15
CA HIS A 47 -14.16 -14.06 -3.41
C HIS A 47 -14.18 -15.26 -4.37
N ARG A 48 -15.14 -16.18 -4.18
CA ARG A 48 -15.33 -17.34 -5.06
C ARG A 48 -15.79 -16.93 -6.46
N THR A 49 -16.73 -15.99 -6.57
CA THR A 49 -17.22 -15.46 -7.86
C THR A 49 -16.12 -14.75 -8.64
N LEU A 50 -15.25 -13.99 -7.97
CA LEU A 50 -14.08 -13.39 -8.62
C LEU A 50 -13.07 -14.45 -9.06
N GLY A 51 -12.88 -15.48 -8.25
CA GLY A 51 -11.86 -16.52 -8.42
C GLY A 51 -10.47 -16.05 -7.97
N ALA A 52 -9.80 -16.86 -7.16
CA ALA A 52 -8.50 -16.51 -6.58
C ALA A 52 -7.42 -16.24 -7.64
N ALA A 53 -7.35 -17.06 -8.69
CA ALA A 53 -6.38 -16.92 -9.77
C ALA A 53 -6.57 -15.61 -10.56
N ARG A 54 -7.82 -15.28 -10.90
CA ARG A 54 -8.17 -14.04 -11.61
C ARG A 54 -7.86 -12.80 -10.76
N LYS A 55 -8.21 -12.84 -9.47
CA LYS A 55 -7.87 -11.77 -8.51
C LYS A 55 -6.36 -11.55 -8.42
N ALA A 56 -5.58 -12.62 -8.27
CA ALA A 56 -4.13 -12.53 -8.21
C ALA A 56 -3.53 -11.99 -9.52
N ALA A 57 -3.98 -12.47 -10.68
CA ALA A 57 -3.55 -11.98 -11.99
C ALA A 57 -3.85 -10.48 -12.18
N ARG A 58 -5.04 -10.02 -11.77
CA ARG A 58 -5.41 -8.59 -11.83
C ARG A 58 -4.50 -7.74 -10.95
N LEU A 59 -4.26 -8.15 -9.71
CA LEU A 59 -3.40 -7.41 -8.78
C LEU A 59 -1.95 -7.33 -9.30
N ARG A 60 -1.44 -8.43 -9.88
CA ARG A 60 -0.12 -8.46 -10.53
C ARG A 60 -0.03 -7.47 -11.66
N TYR A 61 -1.01 -7.48 -12.55
CA TYR A 61 -1.09 -6.55 -13.65
C TYR A 61 -1.09 -5.09 -13.18
N LEU A 62 -1.93 -4.75 -12.20
CA LEU A 62 -1.99 -3.39 -11.65
C LEU A 62 -0.65 -2.98 -11.02
N THR A 63 -0.04 -3.87 -10.23
CA THR A 63 1.24 -3.60 -9.56
C THR A 63 2.37 -3.40 -10.57
N ALA A 64 2.45 -4.25 -11.60
CA ALA A 64 3.43 -4.11 -12.66
C ALA A 64 3.22 -2.81 -13.46
N TYR A 65 1.96 -2.46 -13.76
CA TYR A 65 1.60 -1.28 -14.54
C TYR A 65 2.12 0.01 -13.87
N TRP A 66 1.70 0.31 -12.64
CA TRP A 66 2.09 1.56 -11.99
C TRP A 66 3.59 1.57 -11.68
N ARG A 67 4.19 0.41 -11.38
CA ARG A 67 5.63 0.29 -11.13
C ARG A 67 6.44 0.67 -12.37
N ALA A 68 6.05 0.18 -13.54
CA ALA A 68 6.72 0.52 -14.79
C ALA A 68 6.64 2.04 -15.08
N GLN A 69 5.46 2.64 -14.87
CA GLN A 69 5.26 4.08 -15.00
C GLN A 69 6.11 4.87 -14.00
N ALA A 70 6.14 4.45 -12.73
CA ALA A 70 6.93 5.09 -11.69
C ALA A 70 8.44 4.99 -11.95
N ALA A 71 8.92 3.82 -12.41
CA ALA A 71 10.33 3.62 -12.77
C ALA A 71 10.76 4.49 -13.95
N ALA A 72 9.87 4.73 -14.92
CA ALA A 72 10.16 5.60 -16.07
C ALA A 72 10.36 7.08 -15.66
N VAL A 73 9.64 7.54 -14.64
CA VAL A 73 9.69 8.95 -14.19
C VAL A 73 10.62 9.18 -13.00
N LEU A 74 11.01 8.12 -12.28
CA LEU A 74 11.90 8.16 -11.11
C LEU A 74 13.05 7.15 -11.28
N PRO A 75 14.12 7.50 -12.03
CA PRO A 75 15.22 6.58 -12.29
C PRO A 75 15.99 6.20 -11.02
N ASP A 76 16.02 7.08 -10.01
CA ASP A 76 16.70 6.85 -8.74
C ASP A 76 15.86 6.04 -7.73
N ALA A 77 14.62 5.67 -8.08
CA ALA A 77 13.74 4.96 -7.16
C ALA A 77 14.16 3.50 -6.98
N ARG A 78 14.21 3.06 -5.73
CA ARG A 78 14.44 1.67 -5.35
C ARG A 78 13.12 0.98 -5.07
N PHE A 79 12.93 -0.21 -5.65
CA PHE A 79 11.80 -1.08 -5.37
C PHE A 79 12.25 -2.27 -4.53
N TYR A 80 11.59 -2.49 -3.39
CA TYR A 80 11.91 -3.63 -2.52
C TYR A 80 11.30 -4.95 -2.99
N THR A 81 10.18 -4.87 -3.69
CA THR A 81 9.49 -6.06 -4.18
C THR A 81 10.13 -6.49 -5.50
N SER A 82 10.41 -7.79 -5.65
CA SER A 82 10.89 -8.36 -6.92
C SER A 82 9.92 -8.06 -8.06
N ALA A 83 10.44 -7.90 -9.28
CA ALA A 83 9.64 -7.71 -10.49
C ALA A 83 9.09 -9.06 -11.03
N ALA A 84 9.57 -10.19 -10.51
CA ALA A 84 9.12 -11.50 -10.95
C ALA A 84 7.62 -11.68 -10.64
N PRO A 85 6.81 -12.18 -11.59
CA PRO A 85 5.37 -12.40 -11.41
C PRO A 85 5.03 -13.35 -10.25
N GLU A 86 5.95 -14.23 -9.88
CA GLU A 86 5.74 -15.21 -8.80
C GLU A 86 5.98 -14.61 -7.41
N ALA A 87 6.83 -13.59 -7.33
CA ALA A 87 7.28 -12.98 -6.08
C ALA A 87 6.50 -11.69 -5.71
N SER A 88 5.58 -11.25 -6.56
CA SER A 88 4.77 -10.05 -6.34
C SER A 88 3.32 -10.31 -6.70
N VAL A 89 2.39 -9.77 -5.90
CA VAL A 89 0.94 -9.87 -6.19
C VAL A 89 0.31 -8.48 -6.20
N GLY A 90 0.06 -7.90 -5.03
CA GLY A 90 -0.69 -6.64 -4.91
C GLY A 90 -0.03 -5.60 -4.03
N LEU A 91 1.24 -5.76 -3.69
CA LEU A 91 1.97 -4.89 -2.77
C LEU A 91 3.34 -4.62 -3.34
N CYS A 92 3.71 -3.35 -3.41
CA CYS A 92 5.06 -2.95 -3.72
C CYS A 92 5.46 -1.69 -2.93
N THR A 93 6.68 -1.73 -2.39
CA THR A 93 7.27 -0.61 -1.66
C THR A 93 8.31 0.08 -2.55
N ILE A 94 8.19 1.40 -2.65
CA ILE A 94 9.09 2.28 -3.41
C ILE A 94 9.78 3.25 -2.46
N GLU A 95 11.11 3.27 -2.49
CA GLU A 95 11.96 4.25 -1.82
C GLU A 95 12.51 5.22 -2.86
N VAL A 96 12.43 6.52 -2.54
CA VAL A 96 13.12 7.55 -3.31
C VAL A 96 14.23 8.10 -2.41
N PRO A 97 15.51 7.98 -2.79
CA PRO A 97 16.62 8.42 -1.96
C PRO A 97 16.51 9.89 -1.54
N GLY A 98 16.80 10.17 -0.27
CA GLY A 98 16.70 11.53 0.29
C GLY A 98 15.27 12.05 0.50
N VAL A 99 14.26 11.19 0.38
CA VAL A 99 12.86 11.55 0.59
C VAL A 99 12.34 11.01 1.92
N ASP A 100 11.98 11.92 2.83
CA ASP A 100 11.15 11.60 3.97
C ASP A 100 9.80 11.00 3.52
N ALA A 101 9.59 9.72 3.85
CA ALA A 101 8.44 8.93 3.47
C ALA A 101 7.15 9.39 4.17
N ASP A 102 7.22 9.81 5.44
CA ASP A 102 6.05 10.28 6.18
C ASP A 102 5.56 11.62 5.63
N GLY A 103 6.49 12.54 5.35
CA GLY A 103 6.19 13.79 4.69
C GLY A 103 5.62 13.60 3.27
N LEU A 104 6.11 12.60 2.53
CA LEU A 104 5.55 12.26 1.22
C LEU A 104 4.12 11.71 1.35
N GLN A 105 3.88 10.77 2.26
CA GLN A 105 2.55 10.23 2.55
C GLN A 105 1.55 11.34 2.90
N ARG A 106 1.91 12.23 3.84
CA ARG A 106 1.06 13.35 4.25
C ARG A 106 0.68 14.23 3.06
N ARG A 107 1.63 14.55 2.18
CA ARG A 107 1.39 15.41 1.02
C ARG A 107 0.53 14.76 -0.05
N LEU A 108 0.77 13.48 -0.34
CA LEU A 108 -0.08 12.68 -1.23
C LEU A 108 -1.51 12.64 -0.73
N ARG A 109 -1.71 12.47 0.59
CA ARG A 109 -3.03 12.45 1.20
C ARG A 109 -3.73 13.81 1.15
N THR A 110 -3.06 14.88 1.58
CA THR A 110 -3.70 16.20 1.73
C THR A 110 -3.91 16.92 0.39
N ARG A 111 -2.96 16.83 -0.54
CA ARG A 111 -3.03 17.56 -1.82
C ARG A 111 -3.71 16.78 -2.93
N HIS A 112 -3.60 15.45 -2.91
CA HIS A 112 -4.06 14.60 -4.01
C HIS A 112 -5.11 13.56 -3.58
N GLY A 113 -5.45 13.48 -2.29
CA GLY A 113 -6.41 12.50 -1.77
C GLY A 113 -5.90 11.06 -1.80
N VAL A 114 -4.63 10.81 -2.10
CA VAL A 114 -4.08 9.47 -2.26
C VAL A 114 -3.70 8.90 -0.90
N LEU A 115 -4.22 7.72 -0.58
CA LEU A 115 -3.85 6.97 0.61
C LEU A 115 -2.72 5.98 0.27
N VAL A 116 -1.56 6.19 0.88
CA VAL A 116 -0.44 5.23 0.88
C VAL A 116 0.00 5.02 2.32
N GLN A 117 0.73 3.95 2.60
CA GLN A 117 1.33 3.71 3.91
C GLN A 117 2.81 4.07 3.87
N SER A 118 3.27 4.96 4.73
CA SER A 118 4.70 5.16 4.92
C SER A 118 5.33 3.98 5.66
N MET A 119 6.50 3.58 5.20
CA MET A 119 7.40 2.62 5.82
C MET A 119 8.68 3.41 6.15
N ALA A 120 8.76 3.99 7.34
CA ALA A 120 9.91 4.80 7.76
C ALA A 120 10.83 4.02 8.71
N GLY A 121 11.27 2.81 8.32
CA GLY A 121 12.14 1.97 9.15
C GLY A 121 11.50 1.58 10.48
N ASN A 122 10.45 0.75 10.42
CA ASN A 122 9.78 0.30 11.64
C ASN A 122 10.70 -0.66 12.45
N ALA A 123 10.43 -0.82 13.75
CA ALA A 123 11.23 -1.67 14.64
C ALA A 123 11.36 -3.14 14.19
N ARG A 124 10.50 -3.60 13.27
CA ARG A 124 10.49 -4.98 12.74
C ARG A 124 11.22 -5.13 11.40
N ALA A 125 11.46 -4.04 10.68
CA ALA A 125 12.05 -4.00 9.34
C ALA A 125 12.75 -2.64 9.12
N PRO A 126 13.86 -2.38 9.83
CA PRO A 126 14.59 -1.10 9.77
C PRO A 126 15.19 -0.82 8.38
N GLU A 127 15.42 -1.85 7.57
CA GLU A 127 15.98 -1.76 6.23
C GLU A 127 14.99 -1.28 5.17
N ILE A 128 13.68 -1.37 5.44
CA ILE A 128 12.63 -0.96 4.50
C ILE A 128 12.23 0.48 4.75
N ARG A 129 12.49 1.32 3.74
CA ARG A 129 12.17 2.74 3.74
C ARG A 129 11.25 3.08 2.56
N GLY A 130 10.54 4.20 2.63
CA GLY A 130 9.71 4.71 1.53
C GLY A 130 8.22 4.49 1.72
N ILE A 131 7.47 4.44 0.62
CA ILE A 131 6.01 4.31 0.63
C ILE A 131 5.59 2.93 0.11
N ARG A 132 4.65 2.31 0.82
CA ARG A 132 3.99 1.06 0.44
C ARG A 132 2.69 1.37 -0.29
N VAL A 133 2.61 0.87 -1.51
CA VAL A 133 1.47 1.06 -2.42
C VAL A 133 0.82 -0.29 -2.66
N THR A 134 -0.50 -0.34 -2.46
CA THR A 134 -1.31 -1.56 -2.58
C THR A 134 -2.57 -1.26 -3.40
N PRO A 135 -2.56 -1.51 -4.73
CA PRO A 135 -3.78 -1.39 -5.52
C PRO A 135 -4.81 -2.45 -5.09
N ASN A 136 -6.09 -2.12 -5.24
CA ASN A 136 -7.18 -3.07 -5.06
C ASN A 136 -7.67 -3.57 -6.43
N VAL A 137 -8.45 -4.66 -6.45
CA VAL A 137 -9.05 -5.20 -7.67
C VAL A 137 -9.92 -4.18 -8.41
N PHE A 138 -10.51 -3.24 -7.68
CA PHE A 138 -11.36 -2.17 -8.19
C PHE A 138 -10.59 -0.94 -8.65
N THR A 139 -9.29 -0.87 -8.39
CA THR A 139 -8.47 0.26 -8.83
C THR A 139 -8.35 0.26 -10.35
N SER A 140 -8.66 1.40 -10.94
CA SER A 140 -8.57 1.66 -12.38
C SER A 140 -7.16 2.08 -12.79
N LEU A 141 -6.81 1.92 -14.06
CA LEU A 141 -5.51 2.38 -14.58
C LEU A 141 -5.37 3.90 -14.49
N ARG A 142 -6.46 4.63 -14.76
CA ARG A 142 -6.50 6.10 -14.65
C ARG A 142 -6.18 6.60 -13.24
N GLU A 143 -6.62 5.89 -12.21
CA GLU A 143 -6.26 6.22 -10.81
C GLU A 143 -4.77 5.98 -10.54
N LEU A 144 -4.18 4.93 -11.14
CA LEU A 144 -2.74 4.68 -11.06
C LEU A 144 -1.92 5.73 -11.81
N ASP A 145 -2.37 6.17 -12.99
CA ASP A 145 -1.73 7.26 -13.74
C ASP A 145 -1.77 8.55 -12.91
N ARG A 146 -2.93 8.87 -12.31
CA ARG A 146 -3.09 10.01 -11.40
C ARG A 146 -2.15 9.91 -10.20
N PHE A 147 -1.98 8.71 -9.64
CA PHE A 147 -1.04 8.47 -8.55
C PHE A 147 0.41 8.78 -8.97
N VAL A 148 0.86 8.29 -10.13
CA VAL A 148 2.23 8.53 -10.61
C VAL A 148 2.46 10.02 -10.88
N VAL A 149 1.49 10.72 -11.48
CA VAL A 149 1.55 12.18 -11.66
C VAL A 149 1.64 12.91 -10.32
N ALA A 150 0.81 12.54 -9.35
CA ALA A 150 0.83 13.12 -8.00
C ALA A 150 2.16 12.88 -7.28
N LEU A 151 2.74 11.69 -7.44
CA LEU A 151 4.04 11.32 -6.90
C LEU A 151 5.14 12.24 -7.46
N THR A 152 5.21 12.39 -8.78
CA THR A 152 6.19 13.27 -9.44
C THR A 152 5.99 14.74 -9.06
N ALA A 153 4.75 15.23 -8.99
CA ALA A 153 4.45 16.58 -8.54
C ALA A 153 4.92 16.82 -7.10
N CYS A 154 4.69 15.84 -6.21
CA CYS A 154 5.16 15.90 -4.84
C CYS A 154 6.70 15.93 -4.76
N LEU A 155 7.40 15.19 -5.62
CA LEU A 155 8.87 15.16 -5.59
C LEU A 155 9.49 16.42 -6.20
N SER A 156 8.86 16.98 -7.24
CA SER A 156 9.37 18.16 -7.97
C SER A 156 9.37 19.44 -7.14
N SER A 157 8.39 19.63 -6.25
CA SER A 157 8.34 20.83 -5.39
C SER A 157 9.51 20.94 -4.41
N ARG A 158 10.32 19.89 -4.25
CA ARG A 158 11.56 19.91 -3.43
C ARG A 158 12.76 20.46 -4.19
N ARG A 159 12.82 20.29 -5.52
CA ARG A 159 13.94 20.83 -6.33
C ARG A 159 13.99 22.35 -6.23
N THR A 160 12.83 23.02 -6.21
CA THR A 160 12.76 24.48 -6.13
C THR A 160 13.28 25.04 -4.80
N HIS A 161 12.99 24.39 -3.67
CA HIS A 161 13.47 24.84 -2.35
C HIS A 161 14.98 24.63 -2.14
N ARG A 162 15.58 23.54 -2.66
CA ARG A 162 17.05 23.34 -2.59
C ARG A 162 17.80 24.38 -3.44
N ILE A 163 17.27 24.74 -4.62
CA ILE A 163 17.89 25.75 -5.49
C ILE A 163 17.83 27.13 -4.83
N CYS A 164 16.69 27.52 -4.24
CA CYS A 164 16.57 28.81 -3.55
C CYS A 164 17.53 28.91 -2.34
N HIS A 165 17.66 27.85 -1.54
CA HIS A 165 18.57 27.86 -0.39
C HIS A 165 20.05 27.93 -0.81
N SER A 166 20.42 27.31 -1.94
CA SER A 166 21.79 27.37 -2.50
C SER A 166 22.15 28.70 -3.16
N ARG A 167 21.17 29.44 -3.69
CA ARG A 167 21.38 30.79 -4.24
C ARG A 167 21.50 31.85 -3.15
N MET A 168 20.84 31.67 -2.00
CA MET A 168 20.88 32.63 -0.89
C MET A 168 22.19 32.59 -0.09
N SER A 169 22.90 31.45 -0.06
CA SER A 169 24.22 31.34 0.56
C SER A 169 25.38 31.82 -0.32
N ALA A 170 25.14 32.04 -1.62
CA ALA A 170 26.14 32.52 -2.56
C ALA A 170 26.16 34.06 -2.69
N SER A 171 25.11 34.75 -2.23
CA SER A 171 24.99 36.21 -2.30
C SER A 171 25.54 36.96 -1.08
N THR A 172 25.94 36.26 -0.01
CA THR A 172 26.46 36.90 1.23
C THR A 172 27.98 36.98 1.30
N SER A 173 28.73 36.43 0.33
CA SER A 173 30.20 36.40 0.36
C SER A 173 30.90 37.49 -0.45
N SER A 174 30.19 38.37 -1.19
CA SER A 174 30.83 39.38 -2.05
C SER A 174 30.93 40.81 -1.48
N CYS A 175 30.54 41.06 -0.23
CA CYS A 175 30.55 42.43 0.35
C CYS A 175 31.64 42.69 1.41
N ALA A 176 32.50 41.72 1.74
CA ALA A 176 33.52 41.88 2.78
C ALA A 176 34.94 41.98 2.19
N SER A 177 35.20 42.97 1.32
CA SER A 177 36.56 43.36 0.88
C SER A 177 36.55 44.76 0.26
N SER A 178 36.20 45.80 1.03
CA SER A 178 36.44 47.22 0.68
C SER A 178 36.15 48.11 1.90
N ALA A 179 37.10 48.24 2.81
CA ALA A 179 37.24 49.36 3.75
C ALA A 179 38.66 49.33 4.36
#